data_AF-A0A6I9NSU9-F1
#
_entry.id   AF-A0A6I9NSU9-F1
#
_cell.length_a   1.000
_cell.length_b   1.000
_cell.length_c   1.000
_cell.angle_alpha   90.00
_cell.angle_beta   90.00
_cell.angle_gamma   90.00
#
_symmetry.space_group_name_H-M   'P 1'
#
loop_
_entity.id
_entity.type
_entity.pdbx_description
1 polymer ?
#
loop_
_entity_poly.entity_id
_entity_poly.type
_entity_poly.pdbx_seq_one_letter_code
_entity_poly.pdbx_strand_id
1 'polypeptide(L)'
;MPMLETYGAQPPIELLRQWMDHGGWYDRKQIGTFRQIVDINFACAMGPPGGGRNPITQRFTRHFNFLSFTEMDDASKKTIFSTILGGWMNGCMSKREPGRPVPAIQPLNEHLVDATIRVYSTITSQLLPTPAKSHYTFNLRDLSKVFQGILMAEAGMIEVVR
;
A
#
# COMPACT_ATOMS: atom_id res chain seq x y z
N MET A 1 -13.53 2.03 4.85
CA MET A 1 -14.62 1.07 4.56
C MET A 1 -15.93 1.80 4.72
N PRO A 2 -16.97 1.49 3.93
CA PRO A 2 -18.30 2.08 4.12
C PRO A 2 -18.77 1.94 5.57
N MET A 3 -19.41 3.00 6.08
CA MET A 3 -19.97 2.99 7.42
C MET A 3 -21.15 2.01 7.46
N LEU A 4 -21.27 1.29 8.57
CA LEU A 4 -22.42 0.45 8.84
C LEU A 4 -23.62 1.34 9.14
N GLU A 5 -24.77 1.03 8.55
CA GLU A 5 -26.04 1.60 8.96
C GLU A 5 -26.48 1.02 10.32
N THR A 6 -27.52 1.58 10.92
CA THR A 6 -28.13 1.13 12.19
C THR A 6 -28.38 -0.38 12.26
N TYR A 7 -28.68 -1.01 11.11
CA TYR A 7 -28.95 -2.44 11.01
C TYR A 7 -27.73 -3.28 10.56
N GLY A 8 -26.54 -2.69 10.50
CA GLY A 8 -25.31 -3.38 10.12
C GLY A 8 -25.13 -3.62 8.61
N ALA A 9 -26.02 -3.06 7.78
CA ALA A 9 -25.86 -3.10 6.33
C ALA A 9 -24.82 -2.08 5.86
N GLN A 10 -24.18 -2.38 4.72
CA GLN A 10 -23.32 -1.43 4.00
C GLN A 10 -23.95 -1.18 2.63
N PRO A 11 -24.79 -0.13 2.47
CA PRO A 11 -25.53 0.10 1.23
C PRO A 11 -24.68 0.11 -0.04
N PRO A 12 -23.44 0.67 -0.05
CA PRO A 12 -22.58 0.60 -1.23
C PRO A 12 -22.20 -0.84 -1.62
N ILE A 13 -21.97 -1.72 -0.64
CA ILE A 13 -21.61 -3.13 -0.89
C ILE A 13 -22.84 -3.90 -1.37
N GLU A 14 -24.02 -3.61 -0.82
CA GLU A 14 -25.26 -4.25 -1.25
C GLU A 14 -25.65 -3.86 -2.69
N LEU A 15 -25.34 -2.64 -3.13
CA LEU A 15 -25.49 -2.25 -4.53
C LEU A 15 -24.57 -3.06 -5.46
N LEU A 16 -23.31 -3.24 -5.07
CA LEU A 16 -22.38 -4.07 -5.84
C LEU A 16 -22.82 -5.54 -5.87
N ARG A 17 -23.32 -6.06 -4.75
CA ARG A 17 -23.91 -7.40 -4.68
C ARG A 17 -25.13 -7.51 -5.61
N GLN A 18 -26.00 -6.51 -5.62
CA GLN A 18 -27.16 -6.49 -6.52
C GLN A 18 -26.74 -6.60 -7.98
N TRP A 19 -25.66 -5.90 -8.37
CA TRP A 19 -25.10 -6.05 -9.71
C TRP A 19 -24.57 -7.47 -9.96
N MET A 20 -23.87 -8.08 -9.01
CA MET A 20 -23.34 -9.45 -9.17
C MET A 20 -24.43 -10.51 -9.28
N ASP A 21 -25.55 -10.31 -8.60
CA ASP A 21 -26.68 -11.24 -8.62
C ASP A 21 -27.62 -11.02 -9.83
N HIS A 22 -27.81 -9.77 -10.28
CA HIS A 22 -28.85 -9.40 -11.24
C HIS A 22 -28.35 -8.66 -12.50
N GLY A 23 -27.06 -8.38 -12.62
CA GLY A 23 -26.45 -7.71 -13.77
C GLY A 23 -26.81 -6.22 -13.91
N GLY A 24 -27.28 -5.57 -12.84
CA GLY A 24 -27.77 -4.20 -12.90
C GLY A 24 -28.47 -3.71 -11.63
N TRP A 25 -29.06 -2.52 -11.71
CA TRP A 25 -29.87 -1.94 -10.64
C TRP A 25 -30.94 -0.99 -11.19
N TYR A 26 -31.93 -0.67 -10.37
CA TYR A 26 -33.02 0.24 -10.76
C TYR A 26 -32.58 1.71 -10.76
N ASP A 27 -33.08 2.47 -11.73
CA ASP A 27 -32.87 3.92 -11.77
C ASP A 27 -33.75 4.63 -10.74
N ARG A 28 -33.16 5.61 -10.04
CA ARG A 28 -33.88 6.47 -9.09
C ARG A 28 -34.66 7.58 -9.77
N LYS A 29 -34.28 8.00 -10.98
CA LYS A 29 -34.96 9.07 -11.75
C LYS A 29 -36.10 8.52 -12.60
N GLN A 30 -35.86 7.40 -13.28
CA GLN A 30 -36.86 6.70 -14.08
C GLN A 30 -37.39 5.50 -13.30
N ILE A 31 -38.36 5.75 -12.42
CA ILE A 31 -38.92 4.75 -11.51
C ILE A 31 -39.39 3.53 -12.31
N GLY A 32 -38.96 2.34 -11.88
CA GLY A 32 -39.30 1.06 -12.53
C GLY A 32 -38.37 0.64 -13.67
N THR A 33 -37.47 1.52 -14.15
CA THR A 33 -36.52 1.16 -15.20
C THR A 33 -35.32 0.43 -14.60
N PHE A 34 -35.13 -0.84 -14.97
CA PHE A 34 -33.94 -1.60 -14.61
C PHE A 34 -32.81 -1.30 -15.59
N ARG A 35 -31.68 -0.80 -15.09
CA ARG A 35 -30.47 -0.57 -15.89
C ARG A 35 -29.61 -1.82 -15.85
N GLN A 36 -29.62 -2.56 -16.95
CA GLN A 36 -28.67 -3.65 -17.16
C GLN A 36 -27.31 -3.07 -17.55
N ILE A 37 -26.27 -3.56 -16.90
CA ILE A 37 -24.90 -3.09 -17.08
C ILE A 37 -24.09 -4.31 -17.52
N VAL A 38 -23.52 -4.20 -18.72
CA VAL A 38 -22.78 -5.28 -19.39
C VAL A 38 -21.28 -5.00 -19.38
N ASP A 39 -20.48 -6.04 -19.58
CA ASP A 39 -19.02 -5.97 -19.75
C ASP A 39 -18.26 -5.32 -18.59
N ILE A 40 -18.53 -5.75 -17.35
CA ILE A 40 -17.77 -5.33 -16.16
C ILE A 40 -17.08 -6.52 -15.50
N ASN A 41 -15.84 -6.31 -15.08
CA ASN A 41 -15.10 -7.20 -14.19
C ASN A 41 -14.79 -6.50 -12.87
N PHE A 42 -14.89 -7.24 -11.77
CA PHE A 42 -14.61 -6.73 -10.43
C PHE A 42 -13.26 -7.21 -9.92
N ALA A 43 -12.43 -6.25 -9.50
CA ALA A 43 -11.23 -6.50 -8.71
C ALA A 43 -11.33 -5.66 -7.42
N CYS A 44 -11.18 -6.30 -6.26
CA CYS A 44 -11.39 -5.67 -4.96
C CYS A 44 -10.24 -6.02 -4.01
N ALA A 45 -9.91 -5.10 -3.11
CA ALA A 45 -8.96 -5.32 -2.03
C ALA A 45 -9.54 -4.80 -0.71
N MET A 46 -9.25 -5.49 0.38
CA MET A 46 -9.67 -5.11 1.72
C MET A 46 -8.55 -5.35 2.72
N GLY A 47 -8.51 -4.56 3.79
CA GLY A 47 -7.69 -4.89 4.95
C GLY A 47 -8.34 -6.02 5.76
N PRO A 48 -7.58 -6.80 6.54
CA PRO A 48 -8.14 -7.78 7.45
C PRO A 48 -9.20 -7.16 8.37
N PRO A 49 -10.33 -7.84 8.62
CA PRO A 49 -11.34 -7.36 9.55
C PRO A 49 -10.78 -7.28 10.98
N GLY A 50 -11.20 -6.28 11.76
CA GLY A 50 -10.68 -6.03 13.11
C GLY A 50 -10.04 -4.64 13.25
N GLY A 51 -9.62 -4.28 14.47
CA GLY A 51 -8.95 -3.00 14.76
C GLY A 51 -9.74 -1.75 14.34
N GLY A 52 -11.07 -1.80 14.42
CA GLY A 52 -11.97 -0.72 13.98
C GLY A 52 -12.39 -0.78 12.50
N ARG A 53 -11.95 -1.79 11.75
CA ARG A 53 -12.40 -2.02 10.36
C ARG A 53 -13.66 -2.88 10.36
N ASN A 54 -14.69 -2.41 9.64
CA ASN A 54 -15.95 -3.13 9.49
C ASN A 54 -15.74 -4.43 8.70
N PRO A 55 -16.35 -5.55 9.10
CA PRO A 55 -16.36 -6.77 8.29
C PRO A 55 -17.21 -6.59 7.03
N ILE A 56 -16.93 -7.37 5.99
CA ILE A 56 -17.74 -7.41 4.76
C ILE A 56 -18.76 -8.53 4.88
N THR A 57 -19.96 -8.32 4.33
CA THR A 57 -21.04 -9.31 4.39
C THR A 57 -20.68 -10.57 3.59
N GLN A 58 -20.94 -11.75 4.16
CA GLN A 58 -20.65 -13.04 3.52
C GLN A 58 -21.35 -13.21 2.16
N ARG A 59 -22.52 -12.58 2.01
CA ARG A 59 -23.29 -12.58 0.76
C ARG A 59 -22.56 -11.89 -0.39
N PHE A 60 -21.74 -10.88 -0.11
CA PHE A 60 -20.92 -10.23 -1.13
C PHE A 60 -19.65 -11.04 -1.39
N THR A 61 -19.02 -11.53 -0.33
CA THR A 61 -17.74 -12.25 -0.44
C THR A 61 -17.86 -13.59 -1.17
N ARG A 62 -19.04 -14.21 -1.22
CA ARG A 62 -19.27 -15.47 -1.96
C ARG A 62 -18.99 -15.36 -3.47
N HIS A 63 -19.05 -14.14 -4.03
CA HIS A 63 -18.82 -13.89 -5.45
C HIS A 63 -17.33 -13.79 -5.80
N PHE A 64 -16.45 -13.83 -4.81
CA PHE A 64 -15.01 -13.64 -4.98
C PHE A 64 -14.21 -14.83 -4.51
N ASN A 65 -13.06 -15.02 -5.14
CA ASN A 65 -11.97 -15.83 -4.60
C ASN A 65 -11.09 -14.96 -3.72
N PHE A 66 -10.76 -15.46 -2.53
CA PHE A 66 -9.88 -14.74 -1.61
C PHE A 66 -8.42 -15.07 -1.85
N LEU A 67 -7.61 -14.03 -2.00
CA LEU A 67 -6.16 -14.11 -1.97
C LEU A 67 -5.68 -13.27 -0.78
N SER A 68 -4.98 -13.91 0.15
CA SER A 68 -4.41 -13.23 1.32
C SER A 68 -2.93 -12.94 1.08
N PHE A 69 -2.52 -11.71 1.35
CA PHE A 69 -1.11 -11.30 1.31
C PHE A 69 -0.60 -11.19 2.73
N THR A 70 0.42 -11.99 3.06
CA THR A 70 1.15 -11.85 4.31
C THR A 70 2.10 -10.66 4.25
N GLU A 71 2.57 -10.22 5.41
CA GLU A 71 3.64 -9.24 5.45
C GLU A 71 4.89 -9.77 4.72
N MET A 72 5.58 -8.84 4.05
CA MET A 72 6.78 -9.14 3.28
C MET A 72 7.95 -9.45 4.22
N ASP A 73 8.72 -10.48 3.88
CA ASP A 73 9.93 -10.85 4.61
C ASP A 73 11.05 -9.80 4.45
N ASP A 74 11.93 -9.71 5.44
CA ASP A 74 13.01 -8.72 5.47
C ASP A 74 14.02 -8.94 4.33
N ALA A 75 14.27 -10.18 3.91
CA ALA A 75 15.10 -10.45 2.74
C ALA A 75 14.49 -9.88 1.45
N SER A 76 13.17 -9.95 1.32
CA SER A 76 12.44 -9.37 0.19
C SER A 76 12.47 -7.84 0.23
N LYS A 77 12.26 -7.24 1.41
CA LYS A 77 12.42 -5.78 1.61
C LYS A 77 13.83 -5.33 1.23
N LYS A 78 14.87 -6.04 1.71
CA LYS A 78 16.27 -5.74 1.39
C LYS A 78 16.50 -5.76 -0.11
N THR A 79 16.01 -6.77 -0.82
CA THR A 79 16.18 -6.91 -2.27
C THR A 79 15.51 -5.75 -3.04
N ILE A 80 14.27 -5.42 -2.71
CA ILE A 80 13.52 -4.34 -3.37
C ILE A 80 14.20 -2.99 -3.16
N PHE A 81 14.49 -2.62 -1.91
CA PHE A 81 15.05 -1.30 -1.61
C PHE A 81 16.51 -1.17 -2.04
N SER A 82 17.30 -2.24 -2.01
CA SER A 82 18.68 -2.23 -2.54
C SER A 82 18.70 -2.03 -4.05
N THR A 83 17.72 -2.59 -4.77
CA THR A 83 17.59 -2.42 -6.22
C THR A 83 17.20 -0.98 -6.57
N ILE A 84 16.24 -0.41 -5.84
CA ILE A 84 15.80 0.98 -6.02
C ILE A 84 16.94 1.96 -5.73
N LEU A 85 17.59 1.81 -4.56
CA LEU A 85 18.66 2.71 -4.14
C LEU A 85 19.90 2.57 -5.04
N GLY A 86 20.27 1.34 -5.40
CA GLY A 86 21.38 1.07 -6.32
C GLY A 86 21.14 1.64 -7.72
N GLY A 87 19.91 1.55 -8.24
CA GLY A 87 19.53 2.18 -9.50
C GLY A 87 19.63 3.71 -9.49
N TRP A 88 19.35 4.33 -8.35
CA TRP A 88 19.55 5.77 -8.16
C TRP A 88 21.03 6.15 -8.04
N MET A 89 21.82 5.40 -7.28
CA MET A 89 23.27 5.63 -7.15
C MET A 89 24.02 5.43 -8.49
N ASN A 90 23.51 4.57 -9.37
CA ASN A 90 24.02 4.37 -10.74
C ASN A 90 23.58 5.45 -11.73
N GLY A 91 22.83 6.47 -11.29
CA GLY A 91 22.38 7.56 -12.15
C GLY A 91 21.22 7.21 -13.09
N CYS A 92 20.71 5.97 -13.07
CA CYS A 92 19.59 5.53 -13.90
C CYS A 92 18.24 6.14 -13.47
N MET A 93 18.13 6.58 -12.21
CA MET A 93 16.88 7.05 -11.60
C MET A 93 16.96 8.50 -11.07
N SER A 94 18.03 9.23 -11.36
CA SER A 94 18.18 10.63 -10.93
C SER A 94 17.26 11.53 -11.76
N LYS A 95 16.35 12.25 -11.10
CA LYS A 95 15.36 13.12 -11.76
C LYS A 95 15.98 14.40 -12.37
N ARG A 96 17.10 14.87 -11.82
CA ARG A 96 17.70 16.16 -12.18
C ARG A 96 18.92 16.03 -13.08
N GLU A 97 19.75 15.02 -12.84
CA GLU A 97 20.92 14.70 -13.68
C GLU A 97 20.92 13.20 -14.04
N PRO A 98 20.20 12.79 -15.08
CA PRO A 98 20.23 11.40 -15.54
C PRO A 98 21.63 11.05 -16.08
N GLY A 99 22.17 9.91 -15.63
CA GLY A 99 23.39 9.33 -16.19
C GLY A 99 24.72 9.66 -15.49
N ARG A 100 24.72 10.36 -14.35
CA ARG A 100 25.93 10.54 -13.53
C ARG A 100 25.99 9.51 -12.40
N PRO A 101 26.74 8.39 -12.54
CA PRO A 101 26.91 7.43 -11.47
C PRO A 101 27.82 7.99 -10.37
N VAL A 102 27.55 7.61 -9.12
CA VAL A 102 28.38 7.97 -7.97
C VAL A 102 28.97 6.69 -7.37
N PRO A 103 30.09 6.18 -7.90
CA PRO A 103 30.66 4.91 -7.47
C PRO A 103 31.14 4.93 -6.02
N ALA A 104 31.41 6.11 -5.45
CA ALA A 104 31.91 6.24 -4.09
C ALA A 104 30.86 5.85 -3.01
N ILE A 105 29.57 5.97 -3.31
CA ILE A 105 28.48 5.63 -2.38
C ILE A 105 27.88 4.25 -2.64
N GLN A 106 28.20 3.61 -3.77
CA GLN A 106 27.71 2.27 -4.12
C GLN A 106 27.97 1.22 -3.02
N PRO A 107 29.16 1.17 -2.38
CA PRO A 107 29.40 0.22 -1.29
C PRO A 107 28.49 0.42 -0.07
N LEU A 108 27.91 1.62 0.09
CA LEU A 108 27.02 1.93 1.22
C LEU A 108 25.59 1.46 1.00
N ASN A 109 25.21 1.07 -0.22
CA ASN A 109 23.84 0.70 -0.57
C ASN A 109 23.26 -0.36 0.40
N GLU A 110 23.93 -1.51 0.52
CA GLU A 110 23.45 -2.59 1.38
C GLU A 110 23.39 -2.19 2.86
N HIS A 111 24.39 -1.47 3.34
CA HIS A 111 24.47 -1.03 4.73
C HIS A 111 23.36 -0.02 5.07
N LEU A 112 23.07 0.91 4.16
CA LEU A 112 21.97 1.87 4.31
C LEU A 112 20.61 1.16 4.35
N VAL A 113 20.40 0.20 3.44
CA VAL A 113 19.15 -0.56 3.40
C VAL A 113 18.98 -1.40 4.67
N ASP A 114 20.02 -2.13 5.09
CA ASP A 114 19.98 -2.96 6.30
C ASP A 114 19.75 -2.12 7.56
N ALA A 115 20.45 -1.01 7.72
CA ALA A 115 20.24 -0.08 8.83
C ALA A 115 18.80 0.45 8.87
N THR A 116 18.25 0.84 7.71
CA THR A 116 16.87 1.37 7.63
C THR A 116 15.84 0.29 7.98
N ILE A 117 16.04 -0.95 7.51
CA ILE A 117 15.15 -2.09 7.84
C ILE A 117 15.22 -2.41 9.34
N ARG A 118 16.42 -2.41 9.93
CA ARG A 118 16.59 -2.62 11.38
C ARG A 118 15.85 -1.56 12.19
N VAL A 119 16.02 -0.28 11.85
CA VAL A 119 15.31 0.83 12.50
C VAL A 119 13.79 0.66 12.37
N TYR A 120 13.31 0.32 11.18
CA TYR A 120 11.89 0.03 10.95
C TYR A 120 11.39 -1.11 11.85
N SER A 121 12.11 -2.23 11.91
CA SER A 121 11.76 -3.38 12.75
C SER A 121 11.74 -3.04 14.25
N THR A 122 12.71 -2.26 14.72
CA THR A 122 12.75 -1.78 16.11
C THR A 122 11.57 -0.86 16.43
N ILE A 123 11.25 0.07 15.54
CA ILE A 123 10.12 0.98 15.71
C ILE A 123 8.80 0.22 15.73
N THR A 124 8.58 -0.71 14.80
CA THR A 124 7.33 -1.50 14.74
C THR A 124 7.11 -2.37 15.97
N SER A 125 8.19 -2.84 16.61
CA SER A 125 8.10 -3.70 17.81
C SER A 125 7.95 -2.90 19.10
N GLN A 126 8.59 -1.73 19.21
CA GLN A 126 8.61 -0.95 20.44
C GLN A 126 7.54 0.13 20.52
N LEU A 127 7.13 0.71 19.38
CA LEU A 127 6.18 1.82 19.32
C LEU A 127 4.81 1.32 18.87
N LEU A 128 4.17 0.54 19.73
CA LEU A 128 2.82 0.02 19.49
C LEU A 128 1.74 1.09 19.71
N PRO A 129 0.61 1.02 18.98
CA PRO A 129 -0.50 1.93 19.17
C PRO A 129 -1.15 1.71 20.55
N THR A 130 -1.31 2.80 21.29
CA THR A 130 -2.05 2.83 22.56
C THR A 130 -3.16 3.89 22.48
N PRO A 131 -4.19 3.88 23.35
CA PRO A 131 -5.22 4.93 23.32
C PRO A 131 -4.65 6.35 23.41
N ALA A 132 -3.56 6.55 24.19
CA ALA A 132 -2.87 7.83 24.29
C ALA A 132 -1.97 8.13 23.08
N LYS A 133 -1.49 7.10 22.37
CA LYS A 133 -0.60 7.21 21.19
C LYS A 133 -1.17 6.41 20.03
N SER A 134 -2.37 6.76 19.60
CA SER A 134 -3.10 6.04 18.55
C SER A 134 -2.48 6.21 17.16
N HIS A 135 -1.65 7.23 16.97
CA HIS A 135 -0.95 7.54 15.74
C HIS A 135 0.33 6.70 15.52
N TYR A 136 0.68 5.80 16.44
CA TYR A 136 1.80 4.88 16.30
C TYR A 136 1.40 3.69 15.41
N THR A 137 1.22 3.98 14.12
CA THR A 137 0.87 3.01 13.10
C THR A 137 1.91 3.03 11.99
N PHE A 138 2.81 2.05 12.01
CA PHE A 138 3.90 1.93 11.05
C PHE A 138 3.59 0.84 10.02
N ASN A 139 3.84 1.12 8.75
CA ASN A 139 3.73 0.13 7.68
C ASN A 139 4.81 0.34 6.61
N LEU A 140 4.84 -0.51 5.59
CA LEU A 140 5.84 -0.45 4.51
C LEU A 140 5.87 0.88 3.75
N ARG A 141 4.80 1.68 3.79
CA ARG A 141 4.76 3.04 3.23
C ARG A 141 5.75 3.96 3.93
N ASP A 142 5.93 3.81 5.23
CA ASP A 142 6.82 4.69 6.00
C ASP A 142 8.28 4.37 5.67
N LEU A 143 8.62 3.09 5.53
CA LEU A 143 9.90 2.66 4.97
C LEU A 143 10.11 3.22 3.56
N SER A 144 9.08 3.13 2.70
CA SER A 144 9.15 3.65 1.33
C SER A 144 9.37 5.16 1.26
N LYS A 145 8.78 5.94 2.18
CA LYS A 145 8.95 7.40 2.26
C LYS A 145 10.39 7.79 2.59
N VAL A 146 11.08 7.04 3.44
CA VAL A 146 12.49 7.28 3.78
C VAL A 146 13.34 7.20 2.51
N PHE A 147 13.19 6.11 1.74
CA PHE A 147 13.88 5.96 0.47
C PHE A 147 13.45 7.03 -0.55
N GLN A 148 12.16 7.33 -0.67
CA GLN A 148 11.71 8.43 -1.54
C GLN A 148 12.36 9.76 -1.19
N GLY A 149 12.57 10.06 0.10
CA GLY A 149 13.31 11.24 0.53
C GLY A 149 14.78 11.23 0.09
N ILE A 150 15.47 10.09 0.25
CA ILE A 150 16.85 9.91 -0.23
C ILE A 150 16.92 10.13 -1.75
N LEU A 151 15.97 9.56 -2.49
CA LEU A 151 15.91 9.64 -3.95
C LEU A 151 15.63 11.06 -4.49
N MET A 152 15.14 11.98 -3.65
CA MET A 152 14.97 13.39 -4.02
C MET A 152 16.27 14.19 -3.95
N ALA A 153 17.30 13.66 -3.28
CA ALA A 153 18.62 14.28 -3.27
C ALA A 153 19.32 14.14 -4.62
N GLU A 154 20.26 15.04 -4.90
CA GLU A 154 21.15 14.95 -6.05
C GLU A 154 22.37 14.12 -5.68
N ALA A 155 22.47 12.91 -6.21
CA ALA A 155 23.62 12.03 -5.94
C ALA A 155 24.95 12.72 -6.29
N GLY A 156 24.98 13.50 -7.38
CA GLY A 156 26.16 14.21 -7.86
C GLY A 156 26.72 15.30 -6.94
N MET A 157 25.94 15.75 -5.95
CA MET A 157 26.36 16.73 -4.94
C MET A 157 26.92 16.08 -3.67
N ILE A 158 26.93 14.75 -3.60
CA ILE A 158 27.45 14.02 -2.45
C ILE A 158 28.98 13.97 -2.54
N GLU A 159 29.64 14.84 -1.80
CA GLU A 159 31.09 14.81 -1.62
C GLU A 159 31.46 13.78 -0.54
N VAL A 160 32.39 12.89 -0.88
CA VAL A 160 32.98 11.99 0.13
C VAL A 160 34.05 12.78 0.87
N VAL A 161 33.70 13.21 2.08
CA VAL A 161 34.66 13.79 3.02
C VAL A 161 35.66 12.69 3.39
N ARG A 162 36.93 12.91 3.03
CA ARG A 162 38.05 12.01 3.36
C ARG A 162 38.45 12.13 4.83
#